data_AF-A0A249PCN4-F1
#
_entry.id   AF-A0A249PCN4-F1
#
_cell.length_a   1.000
_cell.length_b   1.000
_cell.length_c   1.000
_cell.angle_alpha   90.00
_cell.angle_beta   90.00
_cell.angle_gamma   90.00
#
_symmetry.space_group_name_H-M   'P 1'
#
loop_
_entity.id
_entity.type
_entity.pdbx_description
1 polymer ?
#
loop_
_entity_poly.entity_id
_entity_poly.type
_entity_poly.pdbx_seq_one_letter_code
_entity_poly.pdbx_strand_id
1 'polypeptide(L)' 'MQIKPATARMMGYSGSAKGLYDPETNIKFGMMYLAKAQELSDGSTCGTILKYNAGHGAKRMNPVSRAYCGKVKKILD' A
#
# COMPACT_ATOMS: atom_id res chain seq x y z
N MET A 1 -4.97 -4.86 -5.66
CA MET A 1 -3.77 -4.42 -4.89
C MET A 1 -3.43 -5.21 -3.62
N GLN A 2 -3.94 -6.44 -3.39
CA GLN A 2 -3.55 -7.31 -2.26
C GLN A 2 -3.61 -6.64 -0.86
N ILE A 3 -4.61 -5.79 -0.61
CA ILE A 3 -4.78 -5.15 0.69
C ILE A 3 -5.13 -6.18 1.78
N LYS A 4 -4.54 -6.05 2.97
CA LYS A 4 -4.87 -6.91 4.12
C LYS A 4 -6.24 -6.53 4.70
N PRO A 5 -7.05 -7.49 5.21
CA PRO A 5 -8.35 -7.19 5.80
C PRO A 5 -8.33 -6.15 6.91
N ALA A 6 -7.33 -6.19 7.81
CA ALA A 6 -7.19 -5.21 8.88
C ALA A 6 -6.91 -3.80 8.34
N THR A 7 -6.08 -3.69 7.29
CA THR A 7 -5.78 -2.44 6.61
C THR A 7 -7.01 -1.88 5.90
N ALA A 8 -7.77 -2.72 5.20
CA ALA A 8 -9.02 -2.30 4.57
C ALA A 8 -10.03 -1.77 5.61
N ARG A 9 -10.15 -2.43 6.77
CA ARG A 9 -11.01 -1.97 7.87
C ARG A 9 -10.59 -0.62 8.42
N MET A 10 -9.28 -0.38 8.56
CA MET A 10 -8.75 0.94 8.94
C MET A 10 -9.17 2.03 7.93
N MET A 11 -9.32 1.66 6.66
CA MET A 11 -9.81 2.54 5.58
C MET A 11 -11.34 2.56 5.45
N GLY A 12 -12.09 2.01 6.42
CA GLY A 12 -13.56 2.04 6.45
C GLY A 12 -14.27 0.85 5.80
N TYR A 13 -13.56 -0.19 5.39
CA TYR A 13 -14.20 -1.41 4.88
C TYR A 13 -14.91 -2.18 5.99
N SER A 14 -16.22 -2.41 5.84
CA SER A 14 -17.05 -3.15 6.81
C SER A 14 -17.43 -4.57 6.34
N GLY A 15 -17.05 -4.97 5.13
CA GLY A 15 -17.39 -6.27 4.56
C GLY A 15 -16.55 -7.45 5.09
N SER A 16 -16.86 -8.63 4.58
CA SER A 16 -16.11 -9.86 4.90
C SER A 16 -14.73 -9.89 4.25
N ALA A 17 -13.79 -10.67 4.78
CA ALA A 17 -12.49 -10.85 4.13
C ALA A 17 -12.62 -11.38 2.68
N LYS A 18 -13.65 -12.19 2.41
CA LYS A 18 -13.93 -12.70 1.06
C LYS A 18 -14.31 -11.60 0.08
N GLY A 19 -14.96 -10.53 0.53
CA GLY A 19 -15.30 -9.40 -0.33
C GLY A 19 -14.07 -8.62 -0.80
N LEU A 20 -12.89 -8.81 -0.21
CA LEU A 20 -11.64 -8.23 -0.73
C LEU A 20 -11.06 -9.01 -1.92
N TYR A 21 -11.62 -10.17 -2.30
CA TYR A 21 -11.27 -10.82 -3.57
C TYR A 21 -11.96 -10.19 -4.77
N ASP A 22 -13.02 -9.42 -4.54
CA ASP A 22 -13.62 -8.58 -5.59
C ASP A 22 -12.61 -7.51 -6.05
N PRO A 23 -12.26 -7.46 -7.35
CA PRO A 23 -11.23 -6.56 -7.85
C PRO A 23 -11.54 -5.08 -7.60
N GLU A 24 -12.80 -4.66 -7.76
CA GLU A 24 -13.22 -3.27 -7.57
C GLU A 24 -13.03 -2.84 -6.11
N THR A 25 -13.53 -3.65 -5.18
CA THR A 25 -13.36 -3.45 -3.74
C THR A 25 -11.88 -3.44 -3.37
N ASN A 26 -11.09 -4.38 -3.89
CA ASN A 26 -9.67 -4.48 -3.58
C ASN A 26 -8.86 -3.26 -4.06
N ILE A 27 -9.17 -2.76 -5.25
CA ILE A 27 -8.53 -1.56 -5.81
C ILE A 27 -8.97 -0.32 -5.04
N LYS A 28 -10.27 -0.16 -4.74
CA LYS A 28 -10.78 1.00 -3.99
C LYS A 28 -10.02 1.21 -2.68
N PHE A 29 -10.00 0.20 -1.82
CA PHE A 29 -9.33 0.34 -0.52
C PHE A 29 -7.81 0.31 -0.63
N GLY A 30 -7.25 -0.43 -1.59
CA GLY A 30 -5.82 -0.41 -1.91
C GLY A 30 -5.33 0.99 -2.30
N MET A 31 -6.06 1.67 -3.18
CA MET A 31 -5.74 3.02 -3.63
C MET A 31 -5.88 4.05 -2.51
N MET A 32 -6.90 3.95 -1.66
CA MET A 32 -7.03 4.81 -0.48
C MET A 32 -5.81 4.66 0.46
N TYR A 33 -5.39 3.42 0.72
CA TYR A 33 -4.24 3.17 1.58
C TYR A 33 -2.93 3.67 0.96
N LEU A 34 -2.77 3.50 -0.37
CA LEU A 34 -1.64 3.99 -1.13
C LEU A 34 -1.56 5.53 -1.15
N ALA A 35 -2.68 6.21 -1.37
CA ALA A 35 -2.75 7.67 -1.33
C ALA A 35 -2.26 8.20 0.02
N LYS A 36 -2.74 7.61 1.13
CA LYS A 36 -2.26 8.01 2.46
C LYS A 36 -0.78 7.72 2.68
N ALA A 37 -0.28 6.60 2.15
CA ALA A 37 1.14 6.28 2.19
C ALA A 37 1.99 7.31 1.41
N GLN A 38 1.48 7.85 0.31
CA GLN A 38 2.15 8.85 -0.51
C GLN A 38 2.23 10.20 0.19
N GLU A 39 1.13 10.65 0.81
CA GLU A 39 1.10 11.86 1.63
C GLU A 39 2.13 11.80 2.75
N LEU A 40 2.17 10.69 3.49
CA LEU A 40 3.10 10.49 4.61
C LEU A 40 4.56 10.33 4.19
N SER A 41 4.83 10.22 2.89
CA SER A 41 6.16 10.02 2.32
C SER A 41 6.67 11.25 1.57
N ASP A 42 5.99 12.39 1.72
CA ASP A 42 6.30 13.63 1.01
C ASP A 42 6.40 13.41 -0.52
N GLY A 43 5.57 12.51 -1.04
CA GLY A 43 5.53 12.15 -2.46
C GLY A 43 6.66 11.24 -2.97
N SER A 44 7.61 10.82 -2.14
CA SER A 44 8.67 9.90 -2.54
C SER A 44 8.12 8.53 -2.97
N THR A 45 8.46 8.05 -4.17
CA THR A 45 8.08 6.71 -4.65
C THR A 45 8.50 5.61 -3.68
N CYS A 46 9.77 5.60 -3.26
CA CYS A 46 10.25 4.55 -2.35
C CYS A 46 9.66 4.70 -0.94
N GLY A 47 9.45 5.94 -0.46
CA GLY A 47 8.78 6.16 0.82
C GLY A 47 7.35 5.61 0.79
N THR A 48 6.62 5.94 -0.28
CA THR A 48 5.24 5.48 -0.51
C THR A 48 5.18 3.95 -0.51
N ILE A 49 6.06 3.30 -1.26
CA ILE A 49 6.12 1.85 -1.36
C ILE A 49 6.52 1.19 -0.03
N LEU A 50 7.45 1.79 0.72
CA LEU A 50 7.78 1.33 2.07
C LEU A 50 6.54 1.36 2.97
N LYS A 51 5.82 2.49 3.00
CA LYS A 51 4.66 2.67 3.87
C LYS A 51 3.46 1.85 3.46
N TYR A 52 3.27 1.61 2.16
CA TYR A 52 2.22 0.71 1.66
C TYR A 52 2.47 -0.73 2.11
N ASN A 53 3.72 -1.22 2.01
CA ASN A 53 4.05 -2.61 2.31
C ASN A 53 4.28 -2.89 3.80
N ALA A 54 4.98 -1.99 4.50
CA ALA A 54 5.42 -2.15 5.89
C ALA A 54 4.56 -1.37 6.89
N GLY A 55 3.54 -0.65 6.41
CA GLY A 55 2.65 0.18 7.22
C GLY A 55 3.06 1.64 7.27
N HIS A 56 2.08 2.53 7.45
CA HIS A 56 2.25 4.00 7.46
C HIS A 56 3.31 4.50 8.45
N GLY A 57 3.49 3.82 9.59
CA GLY A 57 4.50 4.15 10.60
C GLY A 57 5.94 3.74 10.25
N ALA A 58 6.15 3.05 9.12
CA ALA A 58 7.49 2.59 8.73
C ALA A 58 8.44 3.77 8.45
N LYS A 59 9.63 3.72 9.05
CA LYS A 59 10.66 4.78 8.96
C LYS A 59 11.95 4.32 8.27
N ARG A 60 12.19 3.01 8.16
CA ARG A 60 13.45 2.46 7.63
C ARG A 60 13.19 1.40 6.56
N MET A 61 13.94 1.50 5.47
CA MET A 61 13.87 0.56 4.36
C MET A 61 14.70 -0.69 4.66
N ASN A 62 14.07 -1.87 4.69
CA ASN A 62 14.79 -3.14 4.74
C ASN A 62 15.17 -3.61 3.31
N PRO A 63 16.02 -4.65 3.14
CA PRO A 63 16.43 -5.13 1.82
C PRO A 63 15.26 -5.53 0.91
N VAL A 64 14.19 -6.12 1.47
CA VAL A 64 13.00 -6.54 0.72
C VAL A 64 12.26 -5.33 0.14
N SER A 65 11.98 -4.33 0.98
CA SER A 65 11.31 -3.10 0.55
C SER A 65 12.16 -2.31 -0.45
N ARG A 66 13.49 -2.33 -0.32
CA ARG A 66 14.42 -1.71 -1.28
C ARG A 66 14.37 -2.40 -2.64
N ALA A 67 14.44 -3.72 -2.66
CA ALA A 67 14.34 -4.50 -3.89
C ALA A 67 12.99 -4.28 -4.58
N TYR A 68 11.90 -4.24 -3.82
CA TYR A 68 10.58 -3.98 -4.37
C TYR A 68 10.44 -2.54 -4.89
N CYS A 69 10.96 -1.52 -4.19
CA CYS A 69 11.00 -0.16 -4.75
C CYS A 69 11.77 -0.13 -6.07
N GLY A 70 12.91 -0.83 -6.17
CA GLY A 70 13.69 -0.91 -7.41
C GLY A 70 12.88 -1.49 -8.58
N LYS A 71 12.01 -2.48 -8.33
CA LYS A 71 11.09 -3.01 -9.34
C LYS A 71 10.03 -1.98 -9.76
N VAL A 72 9.45 -1.26 -8.79
CA VAL A 72 8.43 -0.25 -9.06
C VAL A 72 9.00 0.91 -9.89
N LYS A 73 10.21 1.40 -9.56
CA LYS A 73 10.86 2.46 -10.33
C LYS A 73 11.01 2.09 -11.80
N LYS A 74 11.49 0.87 -12.09
CA LYS A 74 11.62 0.35 -13.46
C LYS A 74 10.31 0.26 -14.25
N ILE A 75 9.15 0.32 -13.59
CA ILE A 75 7.83 0.33 -14.25
C ILE A 75 7.35 1.77 -14.49
N LEU A 76 7.82 2.73 -13.68
CA LEU A 76 7.46 4.14 -13.76
C LEU A 76 8.39 4.95 -14.67
N ASP A 77 9.61 4.44 -14.90
CA ASP A 77 10.58 4.95 -15.87
C ASP A 77 10.20 4.51 -17.30
#